data_AF-V5H3U2-F1
#
_entry.id   AF-V5H3U2-F1
#
_cell.length_a   1.000
_cell.length_b   1.000
_cell.length_c   1.000
_cell.angle_alpha   90.00
_cell.angle_beta   90.00
_cell.angle_gamma   90.00
#
_symmetry.space_group_name_H-M   'P 1'
#
loop_
_entity.id
_entity.type
_entity.pdbx_description
1 polymer ?
#
loop_
_entity_poly.entity_id
_entity_poly.type
_entity_poly.pdbx_seq_one_letter_code
_entity_poly.pdbx_strand_id
1 'polypeptide(L)'
;PESPPIVLDHLTNMILKNRLPSSPEKDLAELLGLMASDQKSSIKELGAKIGLALRENATSWILATASAIYWRIVGNTLEAVTCIRLALAYVPPDRLDIPLIHLANLLNRVGFHADALDVAHLALKTHHSFVLNHFTVANIHISMGEFEKAVTFYRACLALDSNFEPARVRLQAVLCTL
;
A
#
# COMPACT_ATOMS: atom_id res chain seq x y z
N PRO A 1 -18.33 9.12 -10.60
CA PRO A 1 -17.24 8.20 -10.24
C PRO A 1 -17.23 7.01 -11.19
N GLU A 2 -16.26 6.97 -12.11
CA GLU A 2 -16.02 5.75 -12.89
C GLU A 2 -15.62 4.64 -11.92
N SER A 3 -16.18 3.45 -12.12
CA SER A 3 -15.92 2.29 -11.28
C SER A 3 -14.43 1.94 -11.34
N PRO A 4 -13.81 1.49 -10.22
CA PRO A 4 -12.48 0.93 -10.32
C PRO A 4 -12.47 -0.20 -11.37
N PRO A 5 -11.35 -0.39 -12.12
CA PRO A 5 -11.27 -1.43 -13.13
C PRO A 5 -11.80 -2.77 -12.61
N ILE A 6 -12.61 -3.49 -13.39
CA ILE A 6 -13.30 -4.75 -13.01
C ILE A 6 -12.37 -5.75 -12.28
N VAL A 7 -11.09 -5.76 -12.66
CA VAL A 7 -10.03 -6.57 -12.04
C VAL A 7 -9.83 -6.23 -10.55
N LEU A 8 -9.82 -4.95 -10.17
CA LEU A 8 -9.65 -4.53 -8.78
C LEU A 8 -10.85 -4.93 -7.90
N ASP A 9 -12.07 -4.87 -8.44
CA ASP A 9 -13.26 -5.34 -7.75
C ASP A 9 -13.21 -6.86 -7.53
N HIS A 10 -12.72 -7.63 -8.51
CA HIS A 10 -12.55 -9.08 -8.33
C HIS A 10 -11.56 -9.39 -7.20
N LEU A 11 -10.37 -8.78 -7.22
CA LEU A 11 -9.31 -9.01 -6.22
C LEU A 11 -9.76 -8.64 -4.81
N THR A 12 -10.39 -7.48 -4.65
CA THR A 12 -10.86 -7.03 -3.35
C THR A 12 -12.01 -7.90 -2.83
N ASN A 13 -12.92 -8.34 -3.70
CA ASN A 13 -13.98 -9.28 -3.32
C ASN A 13 -13.44 -10.66 -2.93
N MET A 14 -12.39 -11.15 -3.60
CA MET A 14 -11.73 -12.41 -3.25
C MET A 14 -11.20 -12.37 -1.81
N ILE A 15 -10.50 -11.30 -1.42
CA ILE A 15 -9.97 -11.16 -0.05
C ILE A 15 -11.10 -11.12 0.97
N LEU A 16 -12.16 -10.37 0.68
CA LEU A 16 -13.33 -10.23 1.56
C LEU A 16 -14.05 -11.56 1.78
N LYS A 17 -14.15 -12.40 0.74
CA LYS A 17 -14.80 -13.72 0.83
C LYS A 17 -13.94 -14.75 1.55
N ASN A 18 -12.64 -14.78 1.27
CA ASN A 18 -11.76 -15.85 1.72
C ASN A 18 -11.17 -15.63 3.12
N ARG A 19 -11.41 -14.47 3.76
CA ARG A 19 -10.93 -14.16 5.12
C ARG A 19 -9.45 -14.51 5.31
N LEU A 20 -8.63 -14.00 4.39
CA LEU A 20 -7.21 -14.31 4.32
C LEU A 20 -6.47 -13.98 5.63
N PRO A 21 -5.33 -14.64 5.89
CA PRO A 21 -4.55 -14.44 7.11
C PRO A 21 -4.29 -12.96 7.39
N SER A 22 -4.39 -12.59 8.66
CA SER A 22 -4.20 -11.21 9.10
C SER A 22 -3.10 -11.15 10.15
N SER A 23 -2.17 -10.21 9.99
CA SER A 23 -1.06 -9.98 10.92
C SER A 23 -0.75 -8.49 11.02
N PRO A 24 -0.51 -7.94 12.21
CA PRO A 24 -0.21 -6.51 12.40
C PRO A 24 1.01 -6.00 11.61
N GLU A 25 0.89 -4.77 11.10
CA GLU A 25 1.95 -4.03 10.39
C GLU A 25 2.41 -2.81 11.21
N LYS A 26 3.17 -3.06 12.29
CA LYS A 26 3.57 -2.02 13.25
C LYS A 26 4.41 -0.90 12.62
N ASP A 27 5.22 -1.22 11.61
CA ASP A 27 6.10 -0.25 10.94
C ASP A 27 5.34 0.85 10.18
N LEU A 28 4.03 0.68 9.96
CA LEU A 28 3.18 1.70 9.33
C LEU A 28 2.68 2.77 10.32
N ALA A 29 2.93 2.60 11.62
CA ALA A 29 2.48 3.54 12.65
C ALA A 29 2.97 4.97 12.41
N GLU A 30 4.24 5.13 12.03
CA GLU A 30 4.83 6.43 11.75
C GLU A 30 4.20 7.09 10.52
N LEU A 31 4.00 6.30 9.43
CA LEU A 31 3.32 6.77 8.23
C LEU A 31 1.90 7.27 8.54
N LEU A 32 1.15 6.53 9.37
CA LEU A 32 -0.19 6.93 9.76
C LEU A 32 -0.17 8.25 10.55
N GLY A 33 0.76 8.41 11.50
CA GLY A 33 0.92 9.64 12.26
C GLY A 33 1.28 10.83 11.37
N LEU A 34 2.15 10.64 10.37
CA LEU A 34 2.47 11.67 9.38
C LEU A 34 1.25 12.04 8.53
N MET A 35 0.50 11.06 8.02
CA MET A 35 -0.72 11.32 7.23
C MET A 35 -1.81 12.03 8.04
N ALA A 36 -1.95 11.69 9.31
CA ALA A 36 -2.89 12.34 10.22
C ALA A 36 -2.39 13.69 10.75
N SER A 37 -1.15 14.09 10.44
CA SER A 37 -0.45 15.23 11.04
C SER A 37 -0.48 15.19 12.58
N ASP A 38 -0.39 14.00 13.15
CA ASP A 38 -0.48 13.73 14.58
C ASP A 38 0.38 12.53 14.96
N GLN A 39 1.63 12.79 15.33
CA GLN A 39 2.58 11.77 15.78
C GLN A 39 2.53 11.55 17.31
N LYS A 40 1.73 12.33 18.04
CA LYS A 40 1.67 12.27 19.51
C LYS A 40 0.58 11.32 19.99
N SER A 41 -0.53 11.24 19.25
CA SER A 41 -1.61 10.33 19.59
C SER A 41 -1.20 8.87 19.43
N SER A 42 -1.75 8.04 20.32
CA SER A 42 -1.69 6.59 20.18
C SER A 42 -2.42 6.12 18.92
N ILE A 43 -2.07 4.93 18.41
CA ILE A 43 -2.76 4.33 17.26
C ILE A 43 -4.27 4.22 17.47
N LYS A 44 -4.70 3.91 18.70
CA LYS A 44 -6.13 3.83 19.04
C LYS A 44 -6.82 5.18 18.91
N GLU A 45 -6.20 6.25 19.38
CA GLU A 45 -6.73 7.62 19.25
C GLU A 45 -6.76 8.07 17.80
N LEU A 46 -5.71 7.77 17.02
CA LEU A 46 -5.68 8.05 15.58
C LEU A 46 -6.84 7.33 14.86
N GLY A 47 -7.06 6.05 15.17
CA GLY A 47 -8.19 5.29 14.62
C GLY A 47 -9.55 5.93 14.94
N ALA A 48 -9.75 6.39 16.19
CA ALA A 48 -10.97 7.08 16.59
C ALA A 48 -11.17 8.41 15.85
N LYS A 49 -10.11 9.22 15.73
CA LYS A 49 -10.13 10.51 15.00
C LYS A 49 -10.44 10.31 13.52
N ILE A 50 -9.76 9.37 12.87
CA ILE A 50 -9.99 9.02 11.46
C ILE A 50 -11.43 8.54 11.26
N GLY A 51 -11.92 7.66 12.15
CA GLY A 51 -13.29 7.17 12.10
C GLY A 51 -14.34 8.26 12.26
N LEU A 52 -14.11 9.24 13.12
CA LEU A 52 -14.99 10.41 13.26
C LEU A 52 -14.98 11.27 11.99
N ALA A 53 -13.79 11.61 11.49
CA ALA A 53 -13.65 12.41 10.28
C ALA A 53 -14.28 11.73 9.05
N LEU A 54 -14.18 10.40 8.94
CA LEU A 54 -14.79 9.65 7.84
C LEU A 54 -16.33 9.63 7.93
N ARG A 55 -16.92 9.75 9.12
CA ARG A 55 -18.38 9.92 9.26
C ARG A 55 -18.85 11.28 8.75
N GLU A 56 -18.02 12.31 8.92
CA GLU A 56 -18.29 13.66 8.41
C GLU A 56 -18.04 13.77 6.90
N ASN A 57 -17.05 13.05 6.37
CA ASN A 57 -16.72 13.02 4.96
C ASN A 57 -16.44 11.59 4.47
N ALA A 58 -17.52 10.84 4.23
CA ALA A 58 -17.47 9.43 3.85
C ALA A 58 -16.83 9.14 2.47
N THR A 59 -16.71 10.17 1.62
CA THR A 59 -16.12 10.06 0.29
C THR A 59 -14.66 10.51 0.25
N SER A 60 -14.07 10.85 1.39
CA SER A 60 -12.66 11.25 1.45
C SER A 60 -11.76 10.04 1.22
N TRP A 61 -11.17 9.95 0.02
CA TRP A 61 -10.22 8.89 -0.33
C TRP A 61 -8.97 8.93 0.57
N ILE A 62 -8.55 10.11 1.05
CA ILE A 62 -7.41 10.28 1.97
C ILE A 62 -7.74 9.65 3.33
N LEU A 63 -8.92 9.94 3.89
CA LEU A 63 -9.35 9.35 5.16
C LEU A 63 -9.59 7.84 5.02
N ALA A 64 -10.13 7.40 3.89
CA ALA A 64 -10.27 5.97 3.58
C ALA A 64 -8.89 5.29 3.49
N THR A 65 -7.89 5.94 2.89
CA THR A 65 -6.50 5.44 2.82
C THR A 65 -5.86 5.38 4.22
N ALA A 66 -6.02 6.43 5.02
CA ALA A 66 -5.55 6.44 6.41
C ALA A 66 -6.23 5.35 7.25
N SER A 67 -7.53 5.12 7.06
CA SER A 67 -8.27 4.04 7.71
C SER A 67 -7.77 2.66 7.29
N ALA A 68 -7.45 2.46 6.02
CA ALA A 68 -6.84 1.22 5.55
C ALA A 68 -5.48 0.96 6.22
N ILE A 69 -4.64 1.98 6.34
CA ILE A 69 -3.34 1.89 7.03
C ILE A 69 -3.55 1.55 8.51
N TYR A 70 -4.50 2.20 9.18
CA TYR A 70 -4.87 1.88 10.57
C TYR A 70 -5.24 0.39 10.73
N TRP A 71 -6.12 -0.12 9.87
CA TRP A 71 -6.53 -1.52 9.96
C TRP A 71 -5.40 -2.51 9.65
N ARG A 72 -4.46 -2.15 8.77
CA ARG A 72 -3.22 -2.91 8.57
C ARG A 72 -2.34 -2.94 9.82
N ILE A 73 -2.19 -1.81 10.52
CA ILE A 73 -1.45 -1.75 11.80
C ILE A 73 -2.11 -2.65 12.84
N VAL A 74 -3.45 -2.62 12.94
CA VAL A 74 -4.22 -3.46 13.86
C VAL A 74 -4.17 -4.94 13.47
N GLY A 75 -3.91 -5.24 12.20
CA GLY A 75 -3.91 -6.60 11.66
C GLY A 75 -5.33 -7.09 11.33
N ASN A 76 -6.19 -6.21 10.82
CA ASN A 76 -7.50 -6.57 10.28
C ASN A 76 -7.49 -6.39 8.76
N THR A 77 -7.14 -7.45 8.03
CA THR A 77 -7.03 -7.43 6.56
C THR A 77 -8.37 -7.11 5.88
N LEU A 78 -9.49 -7.57 6.44
CA LEU A 78 -10.82 -7.35 5.85
C LEU A 78 -11.20 -5.88 5.86
N GLU A 79 -11.10 -5.23 7.02
CA GLU A 79 -11.39 -3.80 7.14
C GLU A 79 -10.40 -2.95 6.32
N ALA A 80 -9.13 -3.34 6.28
CA ALA A 80 -8.14 -2.69 5.43
C ALA A 80 -8.56 -2.71 3.95
N VAL A 81 -8.98 -3.85 3.42
CA VAL A 81 -9.45 -3.97 2.04
C VAL A 81 -10.73 -3.18 1.81
N THR A 82 -11.69 -3.21 2.75
CA THR A 82 -12.91 -2.39 2.65
C THR A 82 -12.57 -0.91 2.53
N CYS A 83 -11.65 -0.40 3.34
CA CYS A 83 -11.21 0.99 3.28
C CYS A 83 -10.42 1.30 2.00
N ILE A 84 -9.60 0.37 1.50
CA ILE A 84 -8.90 0.52 0.21
C ILE A 84 -9.90 0.62 -0.95
N ARG A 85 -10.94 -0.23 -0.96
CA ARG A 85 -12.02 -0.15 -1.97
C ARG A 85 -12.71 1.20 -1.94
N LEU A 86 -13.00 1.70 -0.75
CA LEU A 86 -13.59 3.02 -0.58
C LEU A 86 -12.66 4.12 -1.13
N ALA A 87 -11.37 4.04 -0.85
CA ALA A 87 -10.39 4.98 -1.41
C ALA A 87 -10.34 4.92 -2.94
N LEU A 88 -10.28 3.71 -3.53
CA LEU A 88 -10.27 3.51 -4.98
C LEU A 88 -11.53 4.05 -5.67
N ALA A 89 -12.68 4.05 -5.00
CA ALA A 89 -13.93 4.54 -5.57
C ALA A 89 -13.99 6.07 -5.72
N TYR A 90 -13.20 6.82 -4.93
CA TYR A 90 -13.27 8.28 -4.85
C TYR A 90 -11.95 9.00 -5.15
N VAL A 91 -10.84 8.27 -5.30
CA VAL A 91 -9.55 8.86 -5.63
C VAL A 91 -9.56 9.45 -7.05
N PRO A 92 -8.97 10.64 -7.25
CA PRO A 92 -8.74 11.18 -8.59
C PRO A 92 -7.88 10.25 -9.46
N PRO A 93 -8.07 10.20 -10.79
CA PRO A 93 -7.27 9.35 -11.67
C PRO A 93 -5.77 9.59 -11.58
N ASP A 94 -5.35 10.85 -11.41
CA ASP A 94 -3.96 11.27 -11.22
C ASP A 94 -3.41 10.94 -9.83
N ARG A 95 -4.17 10.28 -8.95
CA ARG A 95 -3.71 9.88 -7.60
C ARG A 95 -3.98 8.41 -7.32
N LEU A 96 -4.40 7.67 -8.35
CA LEU A 96 -4.82 6.27 -8.24
C LEU A 96 -3.69 5.37 -7.71
N ASP A 97 -2.43 5.75 -7.93
CA ASP A 97 -1.25 5.03 -7.46
C ASP A 97 -1.24 4.82 -5.94
N ILE A 98 -1.69 5.81 -5.16
CA ILE A 98 -1.64 5.77 -3.69
C ILE A 98 -2.44 4.58 -3.12
N PRO A 99 -3.77 4.47 -3.36
CA PRO A 99 -4.53 3.32 -2.88
C PRO A 99 -4.14 2.00 -3.59
N LEU A 100 -3.66 2.04 -4.83
CA LEU A 100 -3.16 0.85 -5.53
C LEU A 100 -1.92 0.26 -4.85
N ILE A 101 -0.96 1.08 -4.41
CA ILE A 101 0.21 0.62 -3.64
C ILE A 101 -0.25 -0.11 -2.37
N HIS A 102 -1.24 0.43 -1.65
CA HIS A 102 -1.76 -0.20 -0.44
C HIS A 102 -2.43 -1.55 -0.75
N LEU A 103 -3.17 -1.66 -1.86
CA LEU A 103 -3.73 -2.93 -2.32
C LEU A 103 -2.64 -3.94 -2.69
N ALA A 104 -1.64 -3.51 -3.48
CA ALA A 104 -0.53 -4.37 -3.91
C ALA A 104 0.27 -4.90 -2.72
N ASN A 105 0.61 -4.04 -1.76
CA ASN A 105 1.32 -4.46 -0.55
C ASN A 105 0.53 -5.49 0.25
N LEU A 106 -0.79 -5.31 0.36
CA LEU A 106 -1.66 -6.24 1.07
C LEU A 106 -1.75 -7.58 0.33
N LEU A 107 -1.96 -7.58 -0.98
CA LEU A 107 -1.94 -8.79 -1.83
C LEU A 107 -0.61 -9.54 -1.73
N ASN A 108 0.51 -8.82 -1.76
CA ASN A 108 1.84 -9.41 -1.61
C ASN A 108 1.99 -10.12 -0.26
N ARG A 109 1.52 -9.48 0.81
CA ARG A 109 1.57 -10.02 2.17
C ARG A 109 0.73 -11.29 2.33
N VAL A 110 -0.42 -11.37 1.67
CA VAL A 110 -1.29 -12.55 1.71
C VAL A 110 -0.91 -13.63 0.68
N GLY A 111 0.22 -13.48 -0.02
CA GLY A 111 0.78 -14.49 -0.92
C GLY A 111 0.33 -14.41 -2.37
N PHE A 112 -0.48 -13.42 -2.73
CA PHE A 112 -0.99 -13.21 -4.11
C PHE A 112 0.00 -12.34 -4.90
N HIS A 113 1.22 -12.84 -5.08
CA HIS A 113 2.33 -12.06 -5.62
C HIS A 113 2.12 -11.61 -7.08
N ALA A 114 1.53 -12.45 -7.92
CA ALA A 114 1.24 -12.11 -9.32
C ALA A 114 0.22 -10.96 -9.42
N ASP A 115 -0.90 -11.08 -8.70
CA ASP A 115 -1.91 -10.02 -8.64
C ASP A 115 -1.35 -8.73 -8.02
N ALA A 116 -0.51 -8.87 -6.99
CA ALA A 116 0.18 -7.73 -6.38
C ALA A 116 1.05 -6.99 -7.40
N LEU A 117 1.78 -7.74 -8.23
CA LEU A 117 2.65 -7.17 -9.26
C LEU A 117 1.86 -6.44 -10.34
N ASP A 118 0.74 -7.01 -10.80
CA ASP A 118 -0.15 -6.37 -11.77
C ASP A 118 -0.72 -5.04 -11.23
N VAL A 119 -1.18 -5.04 -9.97
CA VAL A 119 -1.68 -3.84 -9.29
C VAL A 119 -0.56 -2.80 -9.09
N ALA A 120 0.65 -3.23 -8.71
CA ALA A 120 1.79 -2.33 -8.53
C ALA A 120 2.26 -1.71 -9.86
N HIS A 121 2.22 -2.46 -10.96
CA HIS A 121 2.49 -1.92 -12.29
C HIS A 121 1.41 -0.94 -12.76
N LEU A 122 0.15 -1.13 -12.37
CA LEU A 122 -0.88 -0.11 -12.61
C LEU A 122 -0.55 1.19 -11.86
N ALA A 123 -0.09 1.11 -10.61
CA ALA A 123 0.35 2.30 -9.86
C ALA A 123 1.53 3.02 -10.55
N LEU A 124 2.53 2.27 -11.04
CA LEU A 124 3.64 2.82 -11.84
C LEU A 124 3.18 3.51 -13.13
N LYS A 125 2.17 2.99 -13.81
CA LYS A 125 1.61 3.61 -15.02
C LYS A 125 0.92 4.93 -14.71
N THR A 126 0.24 5.02 -13.57
CA THR A 126 -0.37 6.27 -13.10
C THR A 126 0.70 7.31 -12.78
N HIS A 127 1.71 6.92 -11.99
CA HIS A 127 2.79 7.82 -11.55
C HIS A 127 4.17 7.17 -11.63
N HIS A 128 4.85 7.38 -12.75
CA HIS A 128 6.14 6.73 -13.00
C HIS A 128 7.27 7.24 -12.11
N SER A 129 7.25 8.52 -11.73
CA SER A 129 8.34 9.16 -10.97
C SER A 129 8.17 9.10 -9.46
N PHE A 130 7.17 8.36 -8.94
CA PHE A 130 6.96 8.25 -7.51
C PHE A 130 7.75 7.07 -6.92
N VAL A 131 8.69 7.38 -6.03
CA VAL A 131 9.67 6.43 -5.46
C VAL A 131 9.00 5.20 -4.85
N LEU A 132 7.88 5.38 -4.15
CA LEU A 132 7.17 4.27 -3.50
C LEU A 132 6.60 3.25 -4.50
N ASN A 133 6.25 3.66 -5.72
CA ASN A 133 5.74 2.73 -6.74
C ASN A 133 6.83 1.73 -7.15
N HIS A 134 8.05 2.21 -7.40
CA HIS A 134 9.20 1.36 -7.71
C HIS A 134 9.57 0.48 -6.51
N PHE A 135 9.53 1.04 -5.30
CA PHE A 135 9.87 0.30 -4.09
C PHE A 135 8.91 -0.86 -3.83
N THR A 136 7.61 -0.65 -4.06
CA THR A 136 6.61 -1.73 -3.94
C THR A 136 6.84 -2.83 -4.97
N VAL A 137 7.11 -2.51 -6.24
CA VAL A 137 7.43 -3.53 -7.26
C VAL A 137 8.70 -4.31 -6.89
N ALA A 138 9.74 -3.62 -6.40
CA ALA A 138 10.96 -4.29 -5.94
C ALA A 138 10.68 -5.29 -4.81
N ASN A 139 9.90 -4.89 -3.79
CA ASN A 139 9.53 -5.75 -2.67
C ASN A 139 8.71 -6.97 -3.12
N ILE A 140 7.83 -6.83 -4.11
CA ILE A 140 7.07 -7.96 -4.66
C ILE A 140 7.99 -8.95 -5.37
N HIS A 141 8.94 -8.46 -6.18
CA HIS A 141 9.96 -9.32 -6.80
C HIS A 141 10.81 -10.06 -5.77
N ILE A 142 11.13 -9.42 -4.62
CA ILE A 142 11.77 -10.13 -3.49
C ILE A 142 10.91 -11.27 -2.97
N SER A 143 9.61 -11.05 -2.77
CA SER A 143 8.70 -12.10 -2.32
C SER A 143 8.57 -13.24 -3.34
N MET A 144 8.79 -12.97 -4.63
CA MET A 144 8.80 -13.98 -5.70
C MET A 144 10.17 -14.66 -5.89
N GLY A 145 11.21 -14.24 -5.16
CA GLY A 145 12.59 -14.74 -5.36
C GLY A 145 13.28 -14.23 -6.63
N GLU A 146 12.72 -13.21 -7.28
CA GLU A 146 13.24 -12.62 -8.52
C GLU A 146 14.24 -11.50 -8.20
N PHE A 147 15.36 -11.85 -7.56
CA PHE A 147 16.30 -10.90 -6.97
C PHE A 147 16.89 -9.89 -7.98
N GLU A 148 17.24 -10.33 -9.18
CA GLU A 148 17.80 -9.44 -10.23
C GLU A 148 16.80 -8.35 -10.67
N LYS A 149 15.52 -8.70 -10.78
CA LYS A 149 14.45 -7.73 -11.07
C LYS A 149 14.28 -6.76 -9.91
N ALA A 150 14.29 -7.27 -8.67
CA ALA A 150 14.21 -6.43 -7.48
C ALA A 150 15.36 -5.41 -7.41
N VAL A 151 16.60 -5.82 -7.71
CA VAL A 151 17.77 -4.93 -7.78
C VAL A 151 17.55 -3.79 -8.78
N THR A 152 16.97 -4.09 -9.94
CA THR A 152 16.67 -3.08 -10.97
C THR A 152 15.71 -2.02 -10.44
N PHE A 153 14.63 -2.42 -9.77
CA PHE A 153 13.66 -1.48 -9.21
C PHE A 153 14.18 -0.72 -7.97
N TYR A 154 14.99 -1.33 -7.11
CA TYR A 154 15.63 -0.59 -6.02
C TYR A 154 16.61 0.47 -6.55
N ARG A 155 17.37 0.16 -7.60
CA ARG A 155 18.21 1.17 -8.26
C ARG A 155 17.37 2.30 -8.86
N ALA A 156 16.20 1.99 -9.44
CA ALA A 156 15.28 3.02 -9.93
C ALA A 156 14.77 3.93 -8.79
N CYS A 157 14.48 3.37 -7.60
CA CYS A 157 14.15 4.17 -6.42
C CYS A 157 15.26 5.18 -6.09
N LEU A 158 16.52 4.70 -6.05
CA LEU A 158 17.68 5.53 -5.71
C LEU A 158 18.08 6.52 -6.81
N ALA A 159 17.68 6.27 -8.06
CA ALA A 159 17.83 7.22 -9.15
C ALA A 159 16.83 8.38 -9.05
N LEU A 160 15.62 8.11 -8.53
CA LEU A 160 14.59 9.12 -8.29
C LEU A 160 14.84 9.90 -6.99
N ASP A 161 15.27 9.21 -5.94
CA ASP A 161 15.66 9.79 -4.65
C ASP A 161 16.86 9.03 -4.06
N SER A 162 18.04 9.62 -4.19
CA SER A 162 19.30 9.05 -3.69
C SER A 162 19.35 8.89 -2.17
N ASN A 163 18.47 9.58 -1.44
CA ASN A 163 18.38 9.55 0.01
C ASN A 163 17.29 8.60 0.53
N PHE A 164 16.61 7.86 -0.35
CA PHE A 164 15.57 6.91 0.03
C PHE A 164 16.15 5.67 0.72
N GLU A 165 16.41 5.81 2.02
CA GLU A 165 17.04 4.80 2.89
C GLU A 165 16.42 3.40 2.78
N PRO A 166 15.08 3.23 2.73
CA PRO A 166 14.49 1.90 2.62
C PRO A 166 14.99 1.11 1.40
N ALA A 167 15.16 1.75 0.24
CA ALA A 167 15.68 1.08 -0.95
C ALA A 167 17.18 0.77 -0.82
N ARG A 168 17.97 1.64 -0.19
CA ARG A 168 19.41 1.42 0.04
C ARG A 168 19.65 0.19 0.91
N VAL A 169 18.94 0.11 2.05
CA VAL A 169 19.03 -1.03 2.97
C VAL A 169 18.58 -2.32 2.29
N ARG A 170 17.44 -2.31 1.60
CA ARG A 170 16.93 -3.50 0.90
C ARG A 170 17.86 -3.95 -0.22
N LEU A 171 18.37 -3.02 -1.03
CA LEU A 171 19.31 -3.33 -2.10
C LEU A 171 20.58 -3.99 -1.56
N GLN A 172 21.16 -3.44 -0.49
CA GLN A 172 22.35 -4.03 0.13
C GLN A 172 22.09 -5.47 0.60
N ALA A 173 20.96 -5.71 1.27
CA ALA A 173 20.61 -7.06 1.73
C ALA A 173 20.48 -8.07 0.58
N VAL A 174 19.88 -7.65 -0.54
CA VAL A 174 19.68 -8.51 -1.72
C VAL A 174 21.01 -8.82 -2.39
N LEU A 175 21.90 -7.84 -2.52
CA LEU A 175 23.23 -8.03 -3.10
C LEU A 175 24.12 -8.95 -2.26
N CYS A 176 23.89 -9.05 -0.95
CA CYS A 176 24.58 -10.04 -0.10
C CYS A 176 24.06 -11.48 -0.29
N THR A 177 22.91 -11.66 -0.94
CA THR A 177 22.28 -12.97 -1.16
C THR A 177 22.61 -13.55 -2.54
N LEU A 178 23.03 -12.72 -3.49
CA LEU A 178 23.51 -13.09 -4.82
C LEU A 178 24.99 -13.51 -4.77
#